data_AF-A0A1X1V9F7-F1
#
_entry.id   AF-A0A1X1V9F7-F1
#
_cell.length_a   1.000
_cell.length_b   1.000
_cell.length_c   1.000
_cell.angle_alpha   90.00
_cell.angle_beta   90.00
_cell.angle_gamma   90.00
#
_symmetry.space_group_name_H-M   'P 1'
#
loop_
_entity.id
_entity.type
_entity.pdbx_description
1 polymer ?
#
loop_
_entity_poly.entity_id
_entity_poly.type
_entity_poly.pdbx_seq_one_letter_code
_entity_poly.pdbx_strand_id
1 'polypeptide(L)' 'MHRHLRRYLNWIPAEYVDAMAPMTGWAGSEEQLLAVLRKFDEVGTDEVQLIPTSADLEQLRRAADVVAAL' A
#
# COMPACT_ATOMS: atom_id res chain seq x y z
N MET A 1 -3.01 -8.69 -8.23
CA MET A 1 -2.00 -7.60 -8.16
C MET A 1 -1.49 -7.15 -9.53
N HIS A 2 -1.01 -8.04 -10.41
CA HIS A 2 -0.53 -7.67 -11.77
C HIS A 2 -1.44 -6.71 -12.55
N ARG A 3 -2.75 -6.99 -12.62
CA ARG A 3 -3.72 -6.10 -13.30
C ARG A 3 -3.76 -4.69 -12.71
N HIS A 4 -3.69 -4.56 -11.38
CA HIS A 4 -3.68 -3.27 -10.72
C HIS A 4 -2.38 -2.54 -11.05
N LEU A 5 -1.22 -3.18 -10.88
CA LEU A 5 0.08 -2.57 -11.13
C LEU A 5 0.28 -2.14 -12.59
N ARG A 6 -0.13 -2.95 -13.58
CA ARG A 6 -0.04 -2.57 -15.00
C ARG A 6 -0.91 -1.36 -15.36
N ARG A 7 -1.98 -1.12 -14.61
CA ARG A 7 -2.85 0.04 -14.81
C ARG A 7 -2.35 1.25 -14.05
N TYR A 8 -1.93 1.04 -12.80
CA TYR A 8 -1.41 2.07 -11.93
C TYR A 8 -0.11 2.60 -12.51
N LEU A 9 0.90 1.76 -12.74
CA LEU A 9 2.23 2.10 -13.27
C LEU A 9 2.29 2.06 -14.81
N ASN A 10 1.23 2.49 -15.51
CA ASN A 10 1.16 2.35 -16.98
C ASN A 10 2.17 3.21 -17.77
N TRP A 11 2.90 4.08 -17.07
CA TRP A 11 3.91 4.98 -17.63
C TRP A 11 5.30 4.36 -17.75
N ILE A 12 5.52 3.15 -17.21
CA ILE A 12 6.77 2.39 -17.38
C ILE A 12 6.54 1.11 -18.20
N PRO A 13 7.58 0.57 -18.87
CA PRO A 13 7.48 -0.68 -19.60
C PRO A 13 6.93 -1.84 -18.77
N ALA A 14 6.03 -2.63 -19.37
CA ALA A 14 5.29 -3.69 -18.69
C ALA A 14 6.20 -4.76 -18.07
N GLU A 15 7.36 -5.02 -18.67
CA GLU A 15 8.36 -5.96 -18.16
C GLU A 15 8.89 -5.57 -16.77
N TYR A 16 9.09 -4.27 -16.51
CA TYR A 16 9.49 -3.79 -15.19
C TYR A 16 8.36 -3.90 -14.18
N VAL A 17 7.12 -3.61 -14.60
CA VAL A 17 5.94 -3.80 -13.74
C VAL A 17 5.77 -5.26 -13.35
N ASP A 18 5.92 -6.17 -14.30
CA ASP A 18 5.78 -7.61 -14.07
C ASP A 18 6.91 -8.16 -13.19
N ALA A 19 8.13 -7.62 -13.31
CA ALA A 19 9.24 -7.95 -12.42
C ALA A 19 9.01 -7.48 -10.97
N MET A 20 8.35 -6.33 -10.77
CA MET A 20 8.04 -5.82 -9.43
C MET A 20 6.86 -6.54 -8.77
N ALA A 21 5.90 -7.02 -9.56
CA ALA A 21 4.64 -7.58 -9.07
C ALA A 21 4.76 -8.65 -7.95
N PRO A 22 5.71 -9.61 -8.01
CA PRO A 22 5.87 -10.62 -6.95
C PRO A 22 6.26 -10.05 -5.59
N MET A 23 6.99 -8.93 -5.58
CA MET A 23 7.47 -8.27 -4.38
C MET A 23 6.60 -7.09 -3.96
N THR A 24 5.56 -6.77 -4.74
CA THR A 24 4.73 -5.58 -4.56
C THR A 24 3.34 -5.94 -4.08
N GLY A 25 2.90 -5.23 -3.05
CA GLY A 25 1.61 -5.46 -2.41
C GLY A 25 1.78 -6.15 -1.07
N TRP A 26 0.90 -5.81 -0.15
CA TRP A 26 0.89 -6.28 1.22
C TRP A 26 -0.55 -6.69 1.56
N ALA A 27 -0.72 -7.82 2.26
CA ALA A 27 -2.01 -8.36 2.65
C ALA A 27 -1.97 -8.78 4.13
N GLY A 28 -1.62 -7.84 5.01
CA GLY A 28 -1.55 -8.06 6.45
C GLY A 28 -2.76 -7.52 7.21
N SER A 29 -2.69 -7.58 8.54
CA SER A 29 -3.71 -7.07 9.46
C SER A 29 -3.56 -5.57 9.78
N GLU A 30 -4.59 -4.96 10.35
CA GLU A 30 -4.54 -3.57 10.84
C GLU A 30 -3.39 -3.31 11.82
N GLU A 31 -3.14 -4.24 12.75
CA GLU A 31 -2.02 -4.14 13.70
C GLU A 31 -0.67 -4.13 12.98
N GLN A 32 -0.53 -4.94 11.92
CA GLN A 32 0.67 -4.97 11.11
C GLN A 32 0.82 -3.68 10.30
N LEU A 33 -0.27 -3.08 9.80
CA LEU A 33 -0.24 -1.77 9.14
C LEU A 33 0.24 -0.69 10.11
N LEU A 34 -0.34 -0.62 11.31
CA LEU A 34 0.07 0.34 12.34
C LEU A 34 1.55 0.22 12.68
N ALA A 35 2.04 -1.02 12.85
CA ALA A 35 3.45 -1.28 13.13
C ALA A 35 4.37 -0.83 11.99
N VAL A 36 3.94 -0.90 10.73
CA VAL A 36 4.71 -0.38 9.58
C VAL A 36 4.68 1.14 9.53
N LEU A 37 3.53 1.77 9.78
CA LEU A 37 3.41 3.22 9.81
C LEU A 37 4.29 3.84 10.89
N ARG A 38 4.37 3.23 12.08
CA ARG A 38 5.30 3.66 13.15
C ARG A 38 6.75 3.61 12.73
N LYS A 39 7.15 2.62 11.93
CA LYS A 39 8.53 2.55 11.40
C LYS A 39 8.83 3.70 10.44
N PHE A 40 7.84 4.13 9.64
CA PHE A 40 8.01 5.30 8.77
C PHE A 40 8.10 6.60 9.57
N ASP A 41 7.32 6.72 10.64
CA ASP A 41 7.40 7.84 11.59
C ASP A 41 8.77 7.89 12.30
N GLU A 42 9.27 6.75 12.78
CA GLU A 42 10.58 6.62 13.43
C GLU A 42 11.75 7.07 12.55
N VAL A 43 11.66 6.91 11.22
CA VAL A 43 12.70 7.39 10.28
C VAL A 43 12.49 8.85 9.84
N GLY A 44 11.44 9.51 10.34
CA GLY A 44 11.15 10.92 10.07
C GLY A 44 10.53 11.17 8.70
N THR A 45 9.67 10.26 8.23
CA THR A 45 8.96 10.43 6.94
C THR A 45 7.91 11.53 7.05
N ASP A 46 7.91 12.50 6.13
CA ASP A 46 6.90 13.58 6.10
C ASP A 46 5.52 13.12 5.60
N GLU A 47 5.48 12.15 4.67
CA GLU A 47 4.23 11.66 4.07
C GLU A 47 4.30 10.17 3.72
N VAL A 48 3.21 9.44 4.01
CA VAL A 48 3.00 8.06 3.58
C VAL A 48 1.72 7.97 2.75
N GLN A 49 1.84 7.53 1.49
CA GLN A 49 0.70 7.29 0.62
C GLN A 49 0.29 5.81 0.65
N LEU A 50 -0.90 5.52 1.18
CA LEU A 50 -1.50 4.19 1.12
C LEU A 50 -2.27 4.01 -0.20
N ILE A 51 -1.88 3.01 -1.00
CA ILE A 51 -2.48 2.73 -2.31
C ILE A 51 -3.35 1.46 -2.20
N PRO A 52 -4.68 1.58 -2.14
CA PRO A 52 -5.55 0.41 -2.05
C PRO A 52 -5.58 -0.35 -3.38
N THR A 53 -5.50 -1.67 -3.29
CA THR A 53 -5.59 -2.59 -4.45
C THR A 53 -6.96 -3.24 -4.58
N SER A 54 -7.80 -3.12 -3.55
CA SER A 54 -9.18 -3.57 -3.48
C SER A 54 -10.15 -2.45 -3.86
N ALA A 55 -11.33 -2.81 -4.36
CA ALA A 55 -12.47 -1.90 -4.56
C ALA A 55 -13.43 -1.89 -3.36
N ASP A 56 -13.12 -2.63 -2.30
CA ASP A 56 -13.90 -2.70 -1.07
C ASP A 56 -13.70 -1.44 -0.22
N LEU A 57 -14.76 -0.64 -0.08
CA LEU A 57 -14.74 0.61 0.70
C LEU A 57 -14.56 0.36 2.20
N GLU A 58 -14.91 -0.81 2.71
CA GLU A 58 -14.67 -1.12 4.12
C GLU A 58 -13.17 -1.22 4.42
N GLN A 59 -12.36 -1.70 3.48
CA GLN A 59 -10.90 -1.71 3.65
C GLN A 59 -10.33 -0.29 3.75
N LEU A 60 -10.88 0.66 2.98
CA LEU A 60 -10.48 2.06 3.06
C LEU A 60 -10.85 2.67 4.43
N ARG A 61 -12.06 2.40 4.92
CA ARG A 61 -12.52 2.87 6.24
C ARG A 61 -11.62 2.35 7.37
N ARG A 62 -11.36 1.04 7.38
CA ARG A 62 -10.47 0.40 8.36
C ARG A 62 -9.04 0.94 8.30
N ALA A 63 -8.50 1.18 7.10
CA ALA A 63 -7.19 1.80 6.96
C ALA A 63 -7.16 3.23 7.50
N ALA A 64 -8.23 4.01 7.31
CA ALA A 64 -8.36 5.35 7.88
C ALA A 64 -8.39 5.31 9.42
N ASP A 65 -9.11 4.34 10.01
CA ASP A 65 -9.14 4.14 11.47
C ASP A 65 -7.74 3.82 12.03
N VAL A 66 -6.96 2.99 11.32
CA VAL A 66 -5.56 2.70 11.70
C VAL A 66 -4.68 3.93 11.65
N VAL A 67 -4.80 4.75 10.59
CA VAL A 67 -4.03 6.01 10.47
C VAL A 67 -4.40 7.01 11.56
N ALA A 68 -5.68 7.07 11.95
CA ALA A 68 -6.13 7.93 13.05
C ALA A 68 -5.61 7.48 14.43
N ALA A 69 -5.16 6.23 14.56
CA ALA A 69 -4.58 5.66 15.78
C ALA A 69 -3.04 5.67 15.79
N LEU A 70 -2.40 6.20 14.74
CA LEU A 70 -0.95 6.39 14.68
C LEU A 70 -0.50 7.45 15.70
#